data_AF-H2Z6B0-F1
#
_entry.id   AF-H2Z6B0-F1
#
_cell.length_a   1.000
_cell.length_b   1.000
_cell.length_c   1.000
_cell.angle_alpha   90.00
_cell.angle_beta   90.00
_cell.angle_gamma   90.00
#
_symmetry.space_group_name_H-M   'P 1'
#
loop_
_entity.id
_entity.type
_entity.pdbx_description
1 polymer ?
#
loop_
_entity_poly.entity_id
_entity_poly.type
_entity_poly.pdbx_seq_one_letter_code
_entity_poly.pdbx_strand_id
1 'polypeptide(L)'
;MRRISQGMDKPMRLQCSDPDDVEGYGLSLNLSEEEKQRRLTKQADSQWNKFANGRLILKHGELDKKRGLSLKVRHFLLIEGPRIVYADPSSMEIKGEIPWSKELVTEVKTFKVFLIHVPGRTYHLTDKRGNAIKWCRKIEEVKQFYIEQSVLR
;
A
#
# COMPACT_ATOMS: atom_id res chain seq x y z
N MET A 1 43.42 22.35 -15.09
CA MET A 1 41.98 22.65 -15.05
C MET A 1 41.21 21.35 -14.84
N ARG A 2 40.79 21.04 -13.61
CA ARG A 2 40.00 19.83 -13.30
C ARG A 2 38.52 20.17 -13.35
N ARG A 3 37.79 19.48 -14.22
CA ARG A 3 36.35 19.63 -14.46
C ARG A 3 35.61 19.05 -13.25
N ILE A 4 35.00 19.91 -12.44
CA ILE A 4 34.14 19.51 -11.32
C ILE A 4 32.85 18.95 -11.95
N SER A 5 32.68 17.64 -11.94
CA SER A 5 31.42 17.00 -12.28
C SER A 5 30.42 17.31 -11.18
N GLN A 6 29.41 18.12 -11.52
CA GLN A 6 28.26 18.41 -10.69
C GLN A 6 27.64 17.10 -10.18
N GLY A 7 27.64 16.93 -8.85
CA GLY A 7 26.70 16.04 -8.21
C GLY A 7 25.31 16.60 -8.46
N MET A 8 24.59 16.01 -9.42
CA MET A 8 23.16 16.22 -9.53
C MET A 8 22.55 15.66 -8.25
N ASP A 9 22.14 16.55 -7.35
CA ASP A 9 21.24 16.22 -6.26
C ASP A 9 20.04 15.50 -6.87
N LYS A 10 20.02 14.18 -6.66
CA LYS A 10 18.92 13.34 -7.12
C LYS A 10 17.69 13.85 -6.37
N PRO A 11 16.66 14.37 -7.05
CA PRO A 11 15.49 14.88 -6.35
C PRO A 11 14.93 13.74 -5.52
N MET A 12 14.78 14.01 -4.22
CA MET A 12 14.08 13.15 -3.27
C MET A 12 12.69 12.89 -3.87
N ARG A 13 12.51 11.76 -4.56
CA ARG A 13 11.21 11.31 -5.06
C ARG A 13 10.36 11.00 -3.85
N LEU A 14 9.69 12.03 -3.32
CA LEU A 14 8.73 11.93 -2.24
C LEU A 14 7.31 11.97 -2.78
N GLN A 15 7.08 11.63 -4.05
CA GLN A 15 5.76 11.68 -4.67
C GLN A 15 5.34 10.32 -5.20
N CYS A 16 4.69 9.55 -4.35
CA CYS A 16 3.62 8.65 -4.78
C CYS A 16 2.39 8.90 -3.89
N SER A 17 1.93 10.15 -3.83
CA SER A 17 0.54 10.39 -3.47
C SER A 17 -0.25 10.03 -4.72
N ASP A 18 -1.18 9.09 -4.62
CA ASP A 18 -2.29 9.07 -5.56
C ASP A 18 -2.90 10.48 -5.56
N PRO A 19 -2.98 11.19 -6.70
CA PRO A 19 -3.54 12.55 -6.73
C PRO A 19 -4.98 12.60 -6.21
N ASP A 20 -5.68 11.46 -6.15
CA ASP A 20 -7.01 11.36 -5.59
C ASP A 20 -7.03 10.97 -4.09
N ASP A 21 -5.88 10.64 -3.49
CA ASP A 21 -5.73 10.31 -2.07
C ASP A 21 -4.73 11.27 -1.38
N VAL A 22 -4.97 12.58 -1.55
CA VAL A 22 -4.14 13.64 -0.95
C VAL A 22 -4.05 13.46 0.58
N GLU A 23 -5.16 13.05 1.19
CA GLU A 23 -5.24 12.84 2.63
C GLU A 23 -4.69 11.48 3.07
N GLY A 24 -4.45 10.53 2.17
CA GLY A 24 -3.87 9.24 2.53
C GLY A 24 -4.84 8.29 3.23
N TYR A 25 -6.15 8.39 3.02
CA TYR A 25 -7.16 7.43 3.51
C TYR A 25 -7.37 6.24 2.57
N GLY A 26 -7.13 6.40 1.28
CA GLY A 26 -7.46 5.45 0.22
C GLY A 26 -8.91 5.58 -0.25
N LEU A 27 -9.28 4.80 -1.26
CA LEU A 27 -10.61 4.79 -1.86
C LEU A 27 -11.66 4.20 -0.91
N SER A 28 -12.90 4.66 -1.04
CA SER A 28 -14.06 4.09 -0.36
C SER A 28 -14.34 2.67 -0.87
N LEU A 29 -14.90 1.80 -0.01
CA LEU A 29 -15.38 0.47 -0.41
C LEU A 29 -16.78 0.49 -1.03
N ASN A 30 -17.58 1.51 -0.69
CA ASN A 30 -18.97 1.64 -1.14
C ASN A 30 -19.03 2.55 -2.37
N LEU A 31 -18.37 2.16 -3.46
CA LEU A 31 -18.41 2.88 -4.73
C LEU A 31 -19.61 2.38 -5.57
N SER A 32 -20.24 3.29 -6.31
CA SER A 32 -21.13 2.86 -7.41
C SER A 32 -20.32 2.17 -8.50
N GLU A 33 -20.97 1.31 -9.29
CA GLU A 33 -20.30 0.63 -10.41
C GLU A 33 -19.72 1.62 -11.42
N GLU A 34 -20.40 2.74 -11.68
CA GLU A 34 -19.91 3.81 -12.55
C GLU A 34 -18.62 4.44 -12.01
N GLU A 35 -18.58 4.76 -10.71
CA GLU A 35 -17.41 5.33 -10.06
C GLU A 35 -16.26 4.31 -10.00
N LYS A 36 -16.56 3.05 -9.71
CA LYS A 36 -15.59 1.97 -9.75
C LYS A 36 -14.97 1.82 -11.14
N GLN A 37 -15.78 1.84 -12.18
CA GLN A 37 -15.29 1.75 -13.56
C GLN A 37 -14.42 2.96 -13.92
N ARG A 38 -14.83 4.17 -13.51
CA ARG A 38 -14.04 5.39 -13.70
C ARG A 38 -12.67 5.28 -13.02
N ARG A 39 -12.63 4.76 -11.79
CA ARG A 39 -11.38 4.54 -11.03
C ARG A 39 -10.49 3.48 -11.68
N LEU A 40 -11.06 2.39 -12.16
CA LEU A 40 -10.32 1.34 -12.90
C LEU A 40 -9.71 1.88 -14.19
N THR A 41 -10.46 2.68 -14.96
CA THR A 41 -9.94 3.35 -16.15
C THR A 41 -8.77 4.26 -15.82
N LYS A 42 -8.90 5.10 -14.78
CA LYS A 42 -7.81 5.96 -14.32
C LYS A 42 -6.61 5.16 -13.80
N GLN A 43 -6.86 4.06 -13.09
CA GLN A 43 -5.82 3.18 -12.59
C GLN A 43 -5.02 2.56 -13.73
N ALA A 44 -5.62 2.31 -14.91
CA ALA A 44 -4.92 1.71 -16.04
C ALA A 44 -3.67 2.48 -16.47
N ASP A 45 -3.66 3.80 -16.29
CA ASP A 45 -2.52 4.69 -16.57
C ASP A 45 -1.40 4.60 -15.51
N SER A 46 -1.69 4.00 -14.35
CA SER A 46 -0.73 3.83 -13.26
C SER A 46 0.23 2.68 -13.51
N GLN A 47 1.53 2.92 -13.31
CA GLN A 47 2.58 1.89 -13.37
C GLN A 47 2.34 0.70 -12.40
N TRP A 48 1.50 0.90 -11.40
CA TRP A 48 1.15 -0.07 -10.38
C TRP A 48 0.01 -1.01 -10.79
N ASN A 49 -0.75 -0.67 -11.83
CA ASN A 49 -1.91 -1.44 -12.29
C ASN A 49 -1.58 -2.89 -12.64
N LYS A 50 -0.38 -3.12 -13.20
CA LYS A 50 0.09 -4.47 -13.56
C LYS A 50 0.15 -5.46 -12.39
N PHE A 51 0.16 -4.97 -11.15
CA PHE A 51 0.15 -5.82 -9.95
C PHE A 51 -1.26 -6.05 -9.39
N ALA A 52 -2.26 -5.33 -9.88
CA ALA A 52 -3.63 -5.37 -9.38
C ALA A 52 -4.49 -6.46 -10.04
N ASN A 53 -4.00 -7.09 -11.12
CA ASN A 53 -4.69 -8.17 -11.84
C ASN A 53 -6.15 -7.81 -12.20
N GLY A 54 -6.37 -6.60 -12.72
CA GLY A 54 -7.70 -6.11 -13.13
C GLY A 54 -8.63 -5.72 -11.97
N ARG A 55 -8.15 -5.74 -10.73
CA ARG A 55 -8.91 -5.32 -9.55
C ARG A 55 -8.55 -3.90 -9.14
N LEU A 56 -9.45 -3.25 -8.40
CA LEU A 56 -9.22 -1.89 -7.93
C LEU A 56 -8.19 -1.89 -6.78
N ILE A 57 -7.22 -0.98 -6.86
CA ILE A 57 -6.29 -0.66 -5.78
C ILE A 57 -7.00 0.31 -4.84
N LEU A 58 -7.29 -0.15 -3.64
CA LEU A 58 -8.02 0.60 -2.61
C LEU A 58 -7.09 1.58 -1.88
N LYS A 59 -5.83 1.22 -1.70
CA LYS A 59 -4.81 2.09 -1.10
C LYS A 59 -3.43 1.64 -1.53
N HIS A 60 -2.53 2.57 -1.84
CA HIS A 60 -1.13 2.23 -2.09
C HIS A 60 -0.15 3.31 -1.61
N GLY A 61 1.11 2.93 -1.47
CA GLY A 61 2.18 3.88 -1.13
C GLY A 61 3.50 3.21 -0.77
N GLU A 62 4.58 3.99 -0.81
CA GLU A 62 5.91 3.56 -0.38
C GLU A 62 6.02 3.49 1.14
N LEU A 63 6.43 2.34 1.65
CA LEU A 63 6.69 2.08 3.06
C LEU A 63 8.10 1.51 3.24
N ASP A 64 8.75 1.87 4.34
CA ASP A 64 9.95 1.17 4.79
C ASP A 64 9.54 -0.11 5.50
N LYS A 65 9.94 -1.25 4.95
CA LYS A 65 9.68 -2.58 5.51
C LYS A 65 10.92 -3.12 6.21
N LYS A 66 10.81 -3.51 7.48
CA LYS A 66 11.90 -4.20 8.19
C LYS A 66 12.09 -5.63 7.67
N ARG A 67 13.36 -5.99 7.42
CA ARG A 67 13.82 -7.35 7.11
C ARG A 67 15.14 -7.59 7.84
N GLY A 68 15.08 -8.30 8.96
CA GLY A 68 16.24 -8.48 9.84
C GLY A 68 16.73 -7.13 10.38
N LEU A 69 18.02 -6.85 10.16
CA LEU A 69 18.67 -5.59 10.55
C LEU A 69 18.54 -4.47 9.51
N SER A 70 17.92 -4.72 8.35
CA SER A 70 17.78 -3.73 7.28
C SER A 70 16.35 -3.27 7.07
N LEU A 71 16.20 -2.01 6.63
CA LEU A 71 14.96 -1.49 6.06
C LEU A 71 15.02 -1.59 4.53
N LYS A 72 13.90 -1.94 3.91
CA LYS A 72 13.75 -1.96 2.46
C LYS A 72 12.52 -1.14 2.08
N VAL A 73 12.71 -0.14 1.22
CA VAL A 73 11.59 0.62 0.63
C VAL A 73 10.81 -0.32 -0.28
N ARG A 74 9.51 -0.42 -0.07
CA ARG A 74 8.60 -1.22 -0.89
C ARG A 74 7.34 -0.42 -1.15
N HIS A 75 6.79 -0.54 -2.35
CA HIS A 75 5.48 0.00 -2.66
C HIS A 75 4.42 -1.03 -2.30
N PHE A 76 3.58 -0.71 -1.33
CA PHE A 76 2.49 -1.56 -0.89
C PHE A 76 1.21 -1.21 -1.65
N LEU A 77 0.44 -2.23 -2.01
CA LEU A 77 -0.86 -2.10 -2.65
C LEU A 77 -1.86 -2.97 -1.90
N LEU A 78 -2.90 -2.33 -1.35
CA LEU A 78 -4.11 -2.96 -0.85
C LEU A 78 -5.11 -2.98 -2.00
N ILE A 79 -5.51 -4.17 -2.42
CA ILE A 79 -6.31 -4.43 -3.62
C ILE A 79 -7.60 -5.15 -3.23
N GLU A 80 -8.68 -4.94 -3.98
CA GLU A 80 -9.95 -5.67 -3.83
C GLU A 80 -9.79 -7.21 -3.88
N GLY A 81 -10.74 -7.89 -3.25
CA GLY A 81 -10.82 -9.35 -3.18
C GLY A 81 -9.89 -9.97 -2.15
N PRO A 82 -9.81 -9.38 -0.96
CA PRO A 82 -8.78 -8.46 -0.48
C PRO A 82 -7.35 -9.04 -0.53
N ARG A 83 -6.39 -8.24 -1.00
CA ARG A 83 -4.97 -8.63 -1.09
C ARG A 83 -4.05 -7.49 -0.69
N ILE A 84 -2.94 -7.79 -0.02
CA ILE A 84 -1.88 -6.82 0.26
C ILE A 84 -0.57 -7.30 -0.38
N VAL A 85 -0.23 -6.75 -1.53
CA VAL A 85 1.02 -7.06 -2.24
C VAL A 85 2.05 -5.96 -2.03
N TYR A 86 3.33 -6.30 -2.08
CA TYR A 86 4.40 -5.31 -2.03
C TYR A 86 5.46 -5.55 -3.10
N ALA A 87 5.78 -4.49 -3.82
CA ALA A 87 6.74 -4.49 -4.92
C ALA A 87 7.98 -3.65 -4.60
N ASP A 88 9.07 -3.91 -5.30
CA ASP A 88 10.22 -3.03 -5.29
C ASP A 88 9.99 -1.87 -6.28
N PRO A 89 9.97 -0.61 -5.84
CA PRO A 89 9.68 0.52 -6.71
C PRO A 89 10.78 0.83 -7.72
N SER A 90 11.99 0.29 -7.54
CA SER A 90 13.08 0.48 -8.51
C SER A 90 13.04 -0.57 -9.61
N SER A 91 12.88 -1.85 -9.24
CA SER A 91 12.85 -2.94 -10.23
C SER A 91 11.47 -3.20 -10.82
N MET A 92 10.41 -2.64 -10.22
CA MET A 92 9.02 -2.86 -10.62
C MET A 92 8.65 -4.35 -10.64
N GLU A 93 9.03 -5.07 -9.58
CA GLU A 93 8.77 -6.50 -9.37
C GLU A 93 8.11 -6.75 -8.01
N ILE A 94 7.19 -7.71 -7.96
CA ILE A 94 6.59 -8.18 -6.70
C ILE A 94 7.68 -8.85 -5.86
N LYS A 95 7.79 -8.45 -4.59
CA LYS A 95 8.71 -9.07 -3.60
C LYS A 95 7.96 -9.92 -2.57
N GLY A 96 6.63 -9.90 -2.59
CA GLY A 96 5.77 -10.81 -1.83
C GLY A 96 4.37 -10.24 -1.58
N GLU A 97 3.63 -10.99 -0.78
CA GLU A 97 2.27 -10.70 -0.35
C GLU A 97 2.16 -10.92 1.15
N ILE A 98 1.28 -10.16 1.82
CA ILE A 98 0.87 -10.43 3.20
C ILE A 98 -0.32 -11.38 3.12
N PRO A 99 -0.24 -12.59 3.70
CA PRO A 99 -1.36 -13.52 3.71
C PRO A 99 -2.59 -12.88 4.35
N TRP A 100 -3.69 -12.82 3.61
CA TRP A 100 -4.95 -12.32 4.13
C TRP A 100 -5.68 -13.42 4.91
N SER A 101 -6.17 -13.09 6.11
CA SER A 101 -6.94 -14.04 6.94
C SER A 101 -7.79 -13.30 7.98
N LYS A 102 -8.72 -14.01 8.63
CA LYS A 102 -9.49 -13.47 9.78
C LYS A 102 -8.59 -13.15 10.98
N GLU A 103 -7.43 -13.80 11.07
CA GLU A 103 -6.42 -13.58 12.12
C GLU A 103 -5.47 -12.41 11.83
N LEU A 104 -5.56 -11.79 10.65
CA LEU A 104 -4.79 -10.59 10.33
C LEU A 104 -5.22 -9.46 11.27
N VAL A 105 -4.27 -8.86 11.99
CA VAL A 105 -4.53 -7.72 12.89
C VAL A 105 -3.48 -6.66 12.66
N THR A 106 -3.89 -5.40 12.63
CA THR A 106 -2.97 -4.26 12.56
C THR A 106 -2.76 -3.60 13.92
N GLU A 107 -1.56 -3.09 14.14
CA GLU A 107 -1.20 -2.39 15.39
C GLU A 107 -0.46 -1.10 15.07
N VAL A 108 -0.93 0.04 15.59
CA VAL A 108 -0.21 1.31 15.48
C VAL A 108 0.79 1.43 16.64
N LYS A 109 2.07 1.64 16.33
CA LYS A 109 3.11 1.93 17.34
C LYS A 109 3.37 3.43 17.48
N THR A 110 3.38 4.15 16.35
CA THR A 110 3.49 5.61 16.31
C THR A 110 2.70 6.13 15.11
N PHE A 111 2.60 7.44 14.95
CA PHE A 111 2.00 8.02 13.73
C PHE A 111 2.72 7.60 12.44
N LYS A 112 4.00 7.18 12.49
CA LYS A 112 4.76 6.67 11.33
C LYS A 112 4.85 5.14 11.29
N VAL A 113 4.80 4.46 12.42
CA VAL A 113 5.11 3.02 12.52
C VAL A 113 3.85 2.23 12.82
N PHE A 114 3.59 1.20 12.03
CA PHE A 114 2.55 0.22 12.29
C PHE A 114 3.02 -1.19 11.98
N LEU A 115 2.34 -2.16 12.56
CA LEU A 115 2.57 -3.58 12.37
C LEU A 115 1.36 -4.21 11.70
N ILE A 116 1.62 -5.26 10.92
CA ILE A 116 0.59 -6.20 10.47
C ILE A 116 0.97 -7.58 10.99
N HIS A 117 0.13 -8.12 11.85
CA HIS A 117 0.28 -9.45 12.44
C HIS A 117 -0.50 -10.46 11.61
N VAL A 118 0.14 -11.57 11.28
CA VAL A 118 -0.48 -12.75 10.66
C VAL A 118 0.10 -14.00 11.33
N PRO A 119 -0.50 -15.19 11.14
CA PRO A 119 0.04 -16.43 11.71
C PRO A 119 1.51 -16.64 11.32
N GLY A 120 2.37 -16.83 12.32
CA GLY A 120 3.79 -17.08 12.14
C GLY A 120 4.63 -15.88 11.67
N ARG A 121 4.07 -14.68 11.48
CA ARG A 121 4.85 -13.52 11.00
C ARG A 121 4.26 -12.17 11.40
N THR A 122 5.13 -11.24 11.79
CA THR A 122 4.78 -9.81 11.94
C THR A 122 5.54 -8.97 10.94
N TYR A 123 4.83 -8.09 10.24
CA TYR A 123 5.37 -7.14 9.28
C TYR A 123 5.51 -5.78 9.95
N HIS A 124 6.75 -5.31 10.12
CA HIS A 124 7.03 -3.97 10.67
C HIS A 124 7.17 -2.97 9.53
N LEU A 125 6.29 -1.99 9.50
CA LEU A 125 6.16 -1.03 8.42
C LEU A 125 6.29 0.40 8.95
N THR A 126 6.90 1.27 8.16
CA THR A 126 7.04 2.69 8.49
C THR A 126 6.63 3.54 7.29
N ASP A 127 5.63 4.39 7.50
CA ASP A 127 5.24 5.43 6.57
C ASP A 127 5.91 6.75 6.97
N LYS A 128 6.83 7.23 6.14
CA LYS A 128 7.56 8.50 6.39
C LYS A 128 6.63 9.72 6.45
N ARG A 129 5.44 9.63 5.83
CA ARG A 129 4.41 10.69 5.82
C ARG A 129 3.54 10.71 7.06
N GLY A 130 3.64 9.72 7.95
CA GLY A 130 2.88 9.72 9.20
C GLY A 130 1.43 9.23 9.07
N ASN A 131 1.12 8.38 8.08
CA ASN A 131 -0.21 7.83 7.88
C ASN A 131 -0.39 6.41 8.45
N ALA A 132 0.38 6.01 9.46
CA ALA A 132 0.31 4.65 10.03
C ALA A 132 -1.11 4.30 10.49
N ILE A 133 -1.79 5.24 11.17
CA ILE A 133 -3.19 5.07 11.61
C ILE A 133 -4.13 4.85 10.42
N LYS A 134 -3.91 5.56 9.31
CA LYS A 134 -4.78 5.47 8.12
C LYS A 134 -4.59 4.14 7.39
N TRP A 135 -3.36 3.63 7.35
CA TRP A 135 -3.09 2.28 6.87
C TRP A 135 -3.82 1.22 7.68
N CYS A 136 -3.67 1.23 9.01
CA CYS A 136 -4.39 0.33 9.90
C CYS A 136 -5.90 0.41 9.69
N ARG A 137 -6.48 1.61 9.76
CA ARG A 137 -7.92 1.83 9.57
C ARG A 137 -8.43 1.27 8.26
N LYS A 138 -7.75 1.57 7.15
CA LYS A 138 -8.18 1.08 5.83
C LYS A 138 -8.08 -0.43 5.74
N ILE A 139 -7.01 -1.06 6.26
CA ILE A 139 -6.88 -2.52 6.26
C ILE A 139 -8.02 -3.16 7.05
N GLU A 140 -8.37 -2.62 8.22
CA GLU A 140 -9.46 -3.20 9.03
C GLU A 140 -10.86 -2.93 8.46
N GLU A 141 -11.07 -1.78 7.82
CA GLU A 141 -12.28 -1.51 7.06
C GLU A 141 -12.47 -2.56 5.94
N VAL A 142 -11.43 -2.83 5.16
CA VAL A 142 -11.44 -3.87 4.12
C VAL A 142 -11.67 -5.26 4.72
N LYS A 143 -11.01 -5.57 5.83
CA LYS A 143 -11.18 -6.84 6.54
C LYS A 143 -12.62 -7.04 7.00
N GLN A 144 -13.19 -6.04 7.64
CA GLN A 144 -14.56 -6.11 8.15
C GLN A 144 -15.55 -6.30 7.00
N PHE A 145 -15.42 -5.52 5.93
CA PHE A 145 -16.27 -5.64 4.73
C PHE A 145 -16.28 -7.06 4.17
N TYR A 146 -15.12 -7.68 3.94
CA TYR A 146 -15.06 -9.03 3.37
C TYR A 146 -15.44 -10.13 4.35
N ILE A 147 -15.23 -9.95 5.66
CA ILE A 147 -15.73 -10.88 6.67
C ILE A 147 -17.25 -10.88 6.71
N GLU A 148 -17.89 -9.70 6.75
CA GLU A 148 -19.35 -9.57 6.73
C GLU A 148 -19.96 -10.20 5.48
N GLN A 149 -19.39 -9.93 4.30
CA GLN A 149 -19.81 -10.55 3.04
C GLN A 149 -19.67 -12.08 3.02
N SER A 150 -18.73 -12.64 3.79
CA SER A 150 -18.55 -14.10 3.91
C SER A 150 -19.55 -14.77 4.86
N VAL A 151 -20.14 -14.01 5.78
CA VAL A 151 -21.16 -14.51 6.73
C VAL A 151 -22.56 -14.47 6.11
N LEU A 152 -22.77 -13.61 5.12
CA LEU A 152 -24.03 -13.48 4.38
C LEU A 152 -24.21 -14.48 3.23
N ARG A 153 -23.27 -15.42 3.04
CA ARG A 153 -23.32 -16.48 2.04
C ARG A 153 -23.39 -17.84 2.71
#